data_AF-A0A432M2X5-F1
#
_entry.id   AF-A0A432M2X5-F1
#
_cell.length_a   1.000
_cell.length_b   1.000
_cell.length_c   1.000
_cell.angle_alpha   90.00
_cell.angle_beta   90.00
_cell.angle_gamma   90.00
#
_symmetry.space_group_name_H-M   'P 1'
#
loop_
_entity.id
_entity.type
_entity.pdbx_description
1 polymer ?
#
loop_
_entity_poly.entity_id
_entity_poly.type
_entity_poly.pdbx_seq_one_letter_code
_entity_poly.pdbx_strand_id
1 'polypeptide(L)'
;MAANASPLPGQQVFCVEVLPTRDHPALAAQSQAHSQAQSPQRMPVMNDKIPPHPIFATRRDFLRCSLLALPPLALPAVFPRTAWGSAGTVINVRDKGAKGDGHHDDTDAFQDAVDALPGGGTVIVPPGNYIIDAMRAVNLRSNMLLQLDPNATLTAIPNNSPRSHVIKVWSANNVRIEGGRIIGERNNHGGMGGEWGYGLNIQASNQVHVSNMHISECWGDGIWIGAIGPNGNPVVSRDVTIDNVVSTNNRRQGLSIGPVDGVVIMNSTFSNSNGTKPESGIDIEPQAQGLARNITIDHCIISGNHGTGMEIHYNVSNVTVKNCSFRDNLGYGLLTADAPSQITIIDNVMTGNGLVGLVIAGQSSHIKAIDNTLQGNSARYARRIAAAIASPNAAAQKRELRIDPETRDVTVSGTKF
;
A
#
# COMPACT_ATOMS: atom_id res chain seq x y z
N MET A 1 61.24 33.82 2.28
CA MET A 1 61.41 32.63 3.15
C MET A 1 60.39 31.60 2.72
N ALA A 2 60.82 30.34 2.61
CA ALA A 2 60.05 29.15 2.24
C ALA A 2 58.80 28.94 3.15
N ALA A 3 57.81 28.10 2.86
CA ALA A 3 57.84 26.84 2.12
C ALA A 3 56.44 26.40 1.64
N ASN A 4 56.46 25.53 0.62
CA ASN A 4 55.38 24.65 0.17
C ASN A 4 54.89 23.70 1.26
N ALA A 5 53.59 23.39 1.27
CA ALA A 5 53.07 22.10 1.70
C ALA A 5 51.75 21.79 0.97
N SER A 6 51.73 20.68 0.22
CA SER A 6 50.52 19.92 -0.14
C SER A 6 50.35 18.78 0.88
N PRO A 7 49.11 18.37 1.21
CA PRO A 7 48.59 17.04 0.81
C PRO A 7 47.07 17.10 0.49
N LEU A 8 46.30 16.15 -0.09
CA LEU A 8 46.40 14.81 -0.72
C LEU A 8 45.05 14.61 -1.51
N PRO A 9 44.95 13.70 -2.49
CA PRO A 9 43.80 13.54 -3.38
C PRO A 9 42.76 12.52 -2.86
N GLY A 10 41.47 12.74 -3.12
CA GLY A 10 40.45 11.69 -2.98
C GLY A 10 39.05 12.13 -2.55
N GLN A 11 38.36 12.95 -3.35
CA GLN A 11 36.90 13.00 -3.35
C GLN A 11 36.46 13.46 -4.75
N GLN A 12 36.02 12.51 -5.57
CA GLN A 12 35.37 12.83 -6.84
C GLN A 12 33.97 13.36 -6.52
N VAL A 13 33.85 14.67 -6.37
CA VAL A 13 32.59 15.38 -6.55
C VAL A 13 32.34 15.42 -8.06
N PHE A 14 31.53 14.51 -8.58
CA PHE A 14 31.05 14.64 -9.96
C PHE A 14 29.92 15.66 -9.99
N CYS A 15 30.22 16.85 -10.50
CA CYS A 15 29.22 17.78 -10.99
C CYS A 15 28.47 17.10 -12.14
N VAL A 16 27.19 16.80 -11.96
CA VAL A 16 26.31 16.33 -13.03
C VAL A 16 25.85 17.54 -13.83
N GLU A 17 26.09 17.48 -15.13
CA GLU A 17 25.74 18.50 -16.11
C GLU A 17 24.20 18.62 -16.23
N VAL A 18 23.70 19.82 -15.96
CA VAL A 18 22.29 20.20 -16.04
C VAL A 18 21.91 20.40 -17.50
N LEU A 19 20.87 19.72 -17.98
CA LEU A 19 20.22 20.06 -19.25
C LEU A 19 18.80 20.59 -18.98
N PRO A 20 18.37 21.64 -19.70
CA PRO A 20 17.14 22.37 -19.41
C PRO A 20 15.89 21.52 -19.70
N THR A 21 14.91 21.65 -18.82
CA THR A 21 13.58 21.06 -18.93
C THR A 21 12.83 21.66 -20.12
N ARG A 22 12.33 20.80 -21.02
CA ARG A 22 11.23 21.18 -21.92
C ARG A 22 9.92 20.90 -21.19
N ASP A 23 9.11 21.95 -21.08
CA ASP A 23 7.80 21.95 -20.45
C ASP A 23 6.90 20.85 -20.99
N HIS A 24 6.39 20.01 -20.09
CA HIS A 24 5.17 19.25 -20.31
C HIS A 24 4.18 19.59 -19.18
N PRO A 25 3.08 20.30 -19.48
CA PRO A 25 2.08 20.64 -18.48
C PRO A 25 1.12 19.46 -18.33
N ALA A 26 0.89 19.03 -17.09
CA ALA A 26 -0.42 18.63 -16.54
C ALA A 26 -0.21 17.77 -15.30
N LEU A 27 -0.43 18.35 -14.11
CA LEU A 27 -0.98 17.72 -12.91
C LEU A 27 -1.13 18.82 -11.83
N ALA A 28 -1.85 19.89 -12.16
CA ALA A 28 -2.19 20.95 -11.23
C ALA A 28 -3.47 21.66 -11.71
N ALA A 29 -4.57 20.92 -11.79
CA ALA A 29 -5.91 21.49 -11.83
C ALA A 29 -6.94 20.37 -11.74
N GLN A 30 -7.55 20.18 -10.56
CA GLN A 30 -8.95 19.80 -10.44
C GLN A 30 -9.41 19.97 -8.99
N SER A 31 -9.46 21.22 -8.56
CA SER A 31 -10.46 21.66 -7.59
C SER A 31 -11.48 22.53 -8.33
N GLN A 32 -12.76 22.15 -8.23
CA GLN A 32 -13.94 22.90 -8.67
C GLN A 32 -14.25 22.94 -10.18
N ALA A 33 -15.25 22.15 -10.59
CA ALA A 33 -16.47 22.65 -11.25
C ALA A 33 -17.44 21.51 -11.57
N HIS A 34 -18.69 21.68 -11.13
CA HIS A 34 -19.87 20.90 -11.51
C HIS A 34 -20.44 21.36 -12.86
N SER A 35 -21.16 20.42 -13.50
CA SER A 35 -22.19 20.60 -14.53
C SER A 35 -21.72 21.04 -15.92
N GLN A 36 -21.78 20.13 -16.90
CA GLN A 36 -22.90 20.02 -17.84
C GLN A 36 -22.67 18.79 -18.75
N ALA A 37 -23.75 18.04 -18.97
CA ALA A 37 -23.77 16.83 -19.76
C ALA A 37 -23.81 17.14 -21.26
N GLN A 38 -23.01 16.42 -22.05
CA GLN A 38 -23.27 16.17 -23.46
C GLN A 38 -22.93 14.72 -23.82
N SER A 39 -23.74 14.18 -24.74
CA SER A 39 -23.94 12.78 -25.09
C SER A 39 -22.75 12.08 -25.79
N PRO A 40 -22.58 10.75 -25.65
CA PRO A 40 -21.47 10.04 -26.29
C PRO A 40 -21.80 9.58 -27.71
N GLN A 41 -20.96 9.95 -28.67
CA GLN A 41 -20.93 9.32 -29.99
C GLN A 41 -20.10 8.03 -29.95
N ARG A 42 -20.67 6.95 -30.52
CA ARG A 42 -20.06 5.63 -30.69
C ARG A 42 -18.82 5.70 -31.58
N MET A 43 -17.75 5.04 -31.17
CA MET A 43 -16.63 4.61 -32.03
C MET A 43 -16.55 3.07 -32.03
N PRO A 44 -16.09 2.45 -33.14
CA PRO A 44 -16.31 1.02 -33.40
C PRO A 44 -15.29 0.11 -32.71
N VAL A 45 -15.78 -1.06 -32.30
CA VAL A 45 -15.03 -2.16 -31.69
C VAL A 45 -14.15 -2.84 -32.75
N MET A 46 -12.83 -2.81 -32.56
CA MET A 46 -11.91 -3.72 -33.25
C MET A 46 -11.66 -4.96 -32.39
N ASN A 47 -11.80 -6.10 -33.04
CA ASN A 47 -11.88 -7.43 -32.45
C ASN A 47 -10.51 -8.12 -32.63
N ASP A 48 -9.60 -7.96 -31.67
CA ASP A 48 -8.30 -8.63 -31.71
C ASP A 48 -8.25 -9.82 -30.76
N LYS A 49 -7.98 -10.98 -31.38
CA LYS A 49 -7.89 -12.31 -30.77
C LYS A 49 -6.70 -12.36 -29.82
N ILE A 50 -6.97 -12.75 -28.58
CA ILE A 50 -5.99 -13.05 -27.54
C ILE A 50 -5.22 -14.34 -27.92
N PRO A 51 -3.87 -14.33 -28.05
CA PRO A 51 -3.09 -15.56 -28.19
C PRO A 51 -2.88 -16.24 -26.81
N PRO A 52 -2.68 -17.58 -26.78
CA PRO A 52 -2.77 -18.37 -25.55
C PRO A 52 -1.59 -18.17 -24.60
N HIS A 53 -1.89 -18.21 -23.30
CA HIS A 53 -0.92 -18.17 -22.21
C HIS A 53 0.06 -19.36 -22.23
N PRO A 54 1.37 -19.16 -21.97
CA PRO A 54 2.24 -20.27 -21.60
C PRO A 54 2.09 -20.63 -20.12
N ILE A 55 1.56 -21.84 -19.92
CA ILE A 55 1.81 -22.89 -18.92
C ILE A 55 2.69 -22.53 -17.70
N PHE A 56 2.12 -22.83 -16.53
CA PHE A 56 2.66 -22.78 -15.15
C PHE A 56 4.14 -23.12 -14.96
N ALA A 57 4.86 -22.26 -14.20
CA ALA A 57 6.06 -22.65 -13.47
C ALA A 57 5.66 -23.17 -12.08
N THR A 58 6.09 -24.38 -11.74
CA THR A 58 5.81 -25.04 -10.46
C THR A 58 6.92 -24.78 -9.43
N ARG A 59 6.61 -25.01 -8.15
CA ARG A 59 7.35 -24.73 -6.90
C ARG A 59 8.83 -25.17 -6.78
N ARG A 60 9.49 -25.66 -7.84
CA ARG A 60 10.84 -26.27 -7.76
C ARG A 60 12.01 -25.45 -8.31
N ASP A 61 11.78 -24.28 -8.91
CA ASP A 61 12.86 -23.44 -9.45
C ASP A 61 13.43 -22.40 -8.45
N PHE A 62 12.93 -22.37 -7.22
CA PHE A 62 13.30 -21.36 -6.20
C PHE A 62 14.52 -21.71 -5.33
N LEU A 63 15.22 -22.83 -5.57
CA LEU A 63 16.25 -23.37 -4.65
C LEU A 63 17.68 -23.42 -5.20
N ARG A 64 18.01 -22.68 -6.26
CA ARG A 64 19.39 -22.62 -6.78
C ARG A 64 19.85 -21.19 -7.07
N CYS A 65 20.01 -20.38 -6.02
CA CYS A 65 20.90 -19.22 -5.98
C CYS A 65 20.89 -18.59 -4.57
N SER A 66 21.56 -19.23 -3.62
CA SER A 66 21.79 -18.62 -2.29
C SER A 66 22.89 -19.35 -1.54
N LEU A 67 24.14 -18.99 -1.82
CA LEU A 67 25.25 -19.21 -0.91
C LEU A 67 25.88 -17.85 -0.56
N LEU A 68 25.84 -17.56 0.74
CA LEU A 68 26.73 -16.67 1.51
C LEU A 68 26.55 -15.15 1.37
N ALA A 69 25.62 -14.62 2.17
CA ALA A 69 25.90 -13.55 3.13
C ALA A 69 24.76 -13.56 4.16
N LEU A 70 25.03 -13.95 5.41
CA LEU A 70 24.11 -13.73 6.52
C LEU A 70 24.21 -12.23 6.88
N PRO A 71 23.18 -11.41 6.67
CA PRO A 71 23.17 -10.08 7.26
C PRO A 71 23.09 -10.23 8.79
N PRO A 72 23.61 -9.27 9.57
CA PRO A 72 23.43 -9.28 11.02
C PRO A 72 21.93 -9.40 11.32
N LEU A 73 21.57 -10.29 12.24
CA LEU A 73 20.20 -10.45 12.72
C LEU A 73 19.68 -9.07 13.14
N ALA A 74 18.88 -8.44 12.29
CA ALA A 74 17.93 -7.45 12.74
C ALA A 74 16.99 -8.23 13.66
N LEU A 75 17.13 -8.01 14.97
CA LEU A 75 16.12 -8.46 15.93
C LEU A 75 14.79 -8.01 15.33
N PRO A 76 13.83 -8.93 15.06
CA PRO A 76 12.48 -8.49 14.74
C PRO A 76 12.10 -7.54 15.86
N ALA A 77 11.51 -6.39 15.54
CA ALA A 77 10.93 -5.54 16.56
C ALA A 77 9.97 -6.44 17.34
N VAL A 78 10.41 -6.94 18.50
CA VAL A 78 9.60 -7.72 19.41
C VAL A 78 8.71 -6.66 20.01
N PHE A 79 7.64 -6.32 19.29
CA PHE A 79 6.53 -5.64 19.90
C PHE A 79 6.16 -6.53 21.07
N PRO A 80 6.16 -6.01 22.31
CA PRO A 80 5.57 -6.76 23.39
C PRO A 80 4.17 -7.08 22.90
N ARG A 81 3.92 -8.36 22.61
CA ARG A 81 2.57 -8.90 22.69
C ARG A 81 2.21 -8.58 24.11
N THR A 82 1.55 -7.44 24.33
CA THR A 82 0.84 -7.19 25.56
C THR A 82 -0.11 -8.37 25.62
N ALA A 83 0.31 -9.38 26.36
CA ALA A 83 -0.47 -10.53 26.67
C ALA A 83 -1.61 -9.94 27.49
N TRP A 84 -2.75 -9.72 26.84
CA TRP A 84 -3.95 -9.33 27.55
C TRP A 84 -4.43 -10.59 28.26
N GLY A 85 -3.82 -10.77 29.44
CA GLY A 85 -4.35 -11.55 30.53
C GLY A 85 -5.58 -10.83 31.06
N SER A 86 -6.73 -11.26 30.56
CA SER A 86 -7.95 -11.44 31.35
C SER A 86 -8.79 -12.44 30.59
N ALA A 87 -9.48 -13.33 31.28
CA ALA A 87 -10.49 -14.21 30.70
C ALA A 87 -11.65 -13.34 30.19
N GLY A 88 -11.46 -12.69 29.05
CA GLY A 88 -12.45 -11.83 28.41
C GLY A 88 -13.61 -12.68 27.90
N THR A 89 -14.82 -12.11 27.90
CA THR A 89 -15.98 -12.75 27.31
C THR A 89 -15.67 -13.15 25.87
N VAL A 90 -15.91 -14.42 25.54
CA VAL A 90 -15.82 -14.94 24.18
C VAL A 90 -17.23 -15.10 23.64
N ILE A 91 -17.53 -14.45 22.52
CA ILE A 91 -18.85 -14.53 21.86
C ILE A 91 -18.64 -15.10 20.47
N ASN A 92 -19.34 -16.18 20.14
CA ASN A 92 -19.36 -16.73 18.80
C ASN A 92 -20.44 -16.03 17.98
N VAL A 93 -20.12 -15.59 16.75
CA VAL A 93 -21.11 -14.98 15.85
C VAL A 93 -22.29 -15.93 15.56
N ARG A 94 -22.07 -17.25 15.62
CA ARG A 94 -23.16 -18.25 15.45
C ARG A 94 -24.16 -18.25 16.60
N ASP A 95 -23.72 -17.91 17.81
CA ASP A 95 -24.62 -17.76 18.96
C ASP A 95 -25.52 -16.52 18.83
N LYS A 96 -25.17 -15.62 17.90
CA LYS A 96 -25.96 -14.45 17.49
C LYS A 96 -26.73 -14.65 16.18
N GLY A 97 -26.74 -15.87 15.65
CA GLY A 97 -27.53 -16.24 14.48
C GLY A 97 -26.77 -16.22 13.15
N ALA A 98 -25.47 -15.95 13.14
CA ALA A 98 -24.68 -16.01 11.91
C ALA A 98 -24.65 -17.45 11.39
N LYS A 99 -24.91 -17.63 10.09
CA LYS A 99 -24.96 -18.94 9.44
C LYS A 99 -23.63 -19.28 8.78
N GLY A 100 -23.00 -18.32 8.09
CA GLY A 100 -21.76 -18.57 7.38
C GLY A 100 -21.91 -19.57 6.23
N ASP A 101 -23.09 -19.61 5.60
CA ASP A 101 -23.46 -20.55 4.55
C ASP A 101 -23.30 -20.00 3.13
N GLY A 102 -22.81 -18.77 2.99
CA GLY A 102 -22.57 -18.09 1.73
C GLY A 102 -23.82 -17.53 1.06
N HIS A 103 -24.96 -17.53 1.74
CA HIS A 103 -26.23 -17.05 1.19
C HIS A 103 -26.94 -16.06 2.10
N HIS A 104 -26.95 -16.30 3.40
CA HIS A 104 -27.65 -15.44 4.34
C HIS A 104 -26.83 -14.23 4.73
N ASP A 105 -27.49 -13.07 4.78
CA ASP A 105 -26.91 -11.86 5.34
C ASP A 105 -26.68 -12.06 6.84
N ASP A 106 -25.40 -12.10 7.23
CA ASP A 106 -24.91 -12.33 8.57
C ASP A 106 -24.58 -11.01 9.30
N THR A 107 -24.84 -9.85 8.68
CA THR A 107 -24.42 -8.53 9.19
C THR A 107 -24.93 -8.25 10.60
N ASP A 108 -26.22 -8.49 10.84
CA ASP A 108 -26.84 -8.26 12.14
C ASP A 108 -26.23 -9.16 13.21
N ALA A 109 -26.01 -10.43 12.91
CA ALA A 109 -25.41 -11.37 13.86
C ALA A 109 -23.96 -11.00 14.22
N PHE A 110 -23.18 -10.48 13.27
CA PHE A 110 -21.84 -9.96 13.55
C PHE A 110 -21.92 -8.72 14.43
N GLN A 111 -22.78 -7.76 14.11
CA GLN A 111 -22.90 -6.54 14.91
C GLN A 111 -23.41 -6.86 16.32
N ASP A 112 -24.41 -7.74 16.46
CA ASP A 112 -24.92 -8.22 17.75
C ASP A 112 -23.85 -8.93 18.60
N ALA A 113 -22.90 -9.62 17.96
CA ALA A 113 -21.78 -10.24 18.67
C ALA A 113 -20.79 -9.20 19.19
N VAL A 114 -20.50 -8.17 18.39
CA VAL A 114 -19.65 -7.04 18.80
C VAL A 114 -20.30 -6.27 19.94
N ASP A 115 -21.58 -5.95 19.82
CA ASP A 115 -22.33 -5.12 20.77
C ASP A 115 -22.56 -5.83 22.10
N ALA A 116 -22.68 -7.16 22.07
CA ALA A 116 -22.85 -7.98 23.27
C ALA A 116 -21.58 -8.14 24.11
N LEU A 117 -20.40 -7.79 23.60
CA LEU A 117 -19.20 -7.76 24.41
C LEU A 117 -19.35 -6.69 25.53
N PRO A 118 -18.84 -6.92 26.74
CA PRO A 118 -18.93 -5.97 27.85
C PRO A 118 -17.93 -4.80 27.68
N GLY A 119 -17.01 -4.56 28.63
CA GLY A 119 -15.94 -3.55 28.47
C GLY A 119 -14.81 -3.97 27.51
N GLY A 120 -14.85 -5.21 27.00
CA GLY A 120 -13.90 -5.81 26.08
C GLY A 120 -14.12 -7.31 25.93
N GLY A 121 -13.35 -7.97 25.06
CA GLY A 121 -13.40 -9.43 24.88
C GLY A 121 -13.13 -9.89 23.45
N THR A 122 -13.53 -11.11 23.12
CA THR A 122 -13.25 -11.74 21.84
C THR A 122 -14.54 -12.10 21.12
N VAL A 123 -14.69 -11.64 19.88
CA VAL A 123 -15.66 -12.21 18.94
C VAL A 123 -14.95 -13.29 18.11
N ILE A 124 -15.42 -14.52 18.17
CA ILE A 124 -14.89 -15.63 17.36
C ILE A 124 -15.78 -15.88 16.14
N VAL A 125 -15.14 -16.09 14.99
CA VAL A 125 -15.79 -16.38 13.72
C VAL A 125 -15.31 -17.75 13.22
N PRO A 126 -16.13 -18.81 13.38
CA PRO A 126 -15.79 -20.16 12.91
C PRO A 126 -15.65 -20.23 11.37
N PRO A 127 -15.10 -21.33 10.81
CA PRO A 127 -15.07 -21.56 9.36
C PRO A 127 -16.45 -21.39 8.71
N GLY A 128 -16.51 -20.70 7.58
CA GLY A 128 -17.76 -20.42 6.85
C GLY A 128 -17.61 -19.24 5.89
N ASN A 129 -18.59 -19.07 5.01
CA ASN A 129 -18.69 -17.89 4.16
C ASN A 129 -19.83 -17.01 4.68
N TYR A 130 -19.50 -15.91 5.33
CA TYR A 130 -20.47 -15.00 5.93
C TYR A 130 -20.72 -13.83 5.00
N ILE A 131 -21.97 -13.61 4.63
CA ILE A 131 -22.34 -12.54 3.71
C ILE A 131 -22.58 -11.26 4.52
N ILE A 132 -21.91 -10.18 4.15
CA ILE A 132 -21.90 -8.91 4.91
C ILE A 132 -22.36 -7.76 4.03
N ASP A 133 -23.35 -7.01 4.48
CA ASP A 133 -23.74 -5.72 3.91
C ASP A 133 -22.67 -4.67 4.23
N ALA A 134 -21.79 -4.42 3.27
CA ALA A 134 -20.73 -3.44 3.39
C ALA A 134 -21.23 -1.98 3.43
N MET A 135 -22.50 -1.70 3.08
CA MET A 135 -23.06 -0.34 3.27
C MET A 135 -23.35 -0.07 4.75
N ARG A 136 -23.64 -1.12 5.53
CA ARG A 136 -23.86 -1.05 6.99
C ARG A 136 -22.56 -1.28 7.77
N ALA A 137 -21.70 -2.15 7.25
CA ALA A 137 -20.43 -2.59 7.83
C ALA A 137 -20.58 -3.32 9.18
N VAL A 138 -19.57 -4.12 9.51
CA VAL A 138 -19.35 -4.56 10.90
C VAL A 138 -18.49 -3.50 11.60
N ASN A 139 -19.09 -2.80 12.56
CA ASN A 139 -18.43 -1.70 13.28
C ASN A 139 -17.79 -2.25 14.56
N LEU A 140 -16.47 -2.39 14.56
CA LEU A 140 -15.71 -2.81 15.73
C LEU A 140 -15.57 -1.66 16.74
N ARG A 141 -15.43 -2.04 18.02
CA ARG A 141 -15.33 -1.12 19.15
C ARG A 141 -14.04 -1.34 19.93
N SER A 142 -13.75 -0.45 20.88
CA SER A 142 -12.54 -0.53 21.70
C SER A 142 -12.45 -1.84 22.50
N ASN A 143 -11.22 -2.22 22.84
CA ASN A 143 -10.89 -3.35 23.74
C ASN A 143 -11.36 -4.72 23.26
N MET A 144 -11.25 -5.01 21.98
CA MET A 144 -11.69 -6.29 21.46
C MET A 144 -10.69 -6.98 20.54
N LEU A 145 -10.84 -8.30 20.46
CA LEU A 145 -10.27 -9.14 19.41
C LEU A 145 -11.42 -9.66 18.53
N LEU A 146 -11.36 -9.39 17.24
CA LEU A 146 -12.11 -10.15 16.24
C LEU A 146 -11.19 -11.27 15.71
N GLN A 147 -11.49 -12.51 16.10
CA GLN A 147 -10.70 -13.69 15.75
C GLN A 147 -11.46 -14.54 14.73
N LEU A 148 -10.96 -14.53 13.49
CA LEU A 148 -11.50 -15.34 12.41
C LEU A 148 -10.68 -16.62 12.27
N ASP A 149 -11.37 -17.74 12.10
CA ASP A 149 -10.74 -18.96 11.59
C ASP A 149 -10.08 -18.67 10.23
N PRO A 150 -8.90 -19.25 9.90
CA PRO A 150 -8.27 -19.08 8.59
C PRO A 150 -9.18 -19.43 7.38
N ASN A 151 -10.19 -20.28 7.59
CA ASN A 151 -11.19 -20.65 6.58
C ASN A 151 -12.50 -19.87 6.68
N ALA A 152 -12.60 -18.87 7.57
CA ALA A 152 -13.70 -17.93 7.59
C ALA A 152 -13.50 -16.86 6.51
N THR A 153 -14.55 -16.58 5.75
CA THR A 153 -14.57 -15.53 4.72
C THR A 153 -15.74 -14.60 4.97
N LEU A 154 -15.48 -13.29 5.02
CA LEU A 154 -16.50 -12.25 4.98
C LEU A 154 -16.63 -11.77 3.54
N THR A 155 -17.76 -12.05 2.89
CA THR A 155 -18.02 -11.67 1.49
C THR A 155 -19.00 -10.51 1.46
N ALA A 156 -18.62 -9.41 0.83
CA ALA A 156 -19.48 -8.25 0.69
C ALA A 156 -20.69 -8.54 -0.22
N ILE A 157 -21.88 -8.07 0.19
CA ILE A 157 -23.06 -8.03 -0.67
C ILE A 157 -22.81 -7.03 -1.81
N PRO A 158 -23.01 -7.42 -3.09
CA PRO A 158 -22.95 -6.50 -4.20
C PRO A 158 -23.88 -5.31 -4.02
N ASN A 159 -23.37 -4.11 -4.27
CA ASN A 159 -24.11 -2.86 -4.11
C ASN A 159 -23.74 -1.88 -5.23
N ASN A 160 -24.29 -0.67 -5.20
CA ASN A 160 -23.97 0.39 -6.16
C ASN A 160 -23.47 1.67 -5.47
N SER A 161 -23.08 1.57 -4.20
CA SER A 161 -22.69 2.71 -3.38
C SER A 161 -21.26 3.15 -3.71
N PRO A 162 -21.00 4.46 -3.83
CA PRO A 162 -19.64 4.95 -3.98
C PRO A 162 -18.78 4.78 -2.71
N ARG A 163 -19.41 4.43 -1.57
CA ARG A 163 -18.75 4.21 -0.27
C ARG A 163 -19.36 2.99 0.42
N SER A 164 -18.52 2.04 0.78
CA SER A 164 -18.90 0.82 1.51
C SER A 164 -17.67 0.27 2.25
N HIS A 165 -17.86 -0.41 3.37
CA HIS A 165 -16.79 -0.95 4.19
C HIS A 165 -17.22 -2.31 4.75
N VAL A 166 -16.44 -3.38 4.59
CA VAL A 166 -16.79 -4.66 5.21
C VAL A 166 -16.58 -4.58 6.73
N ILE A 167 -15.41 -4.10 7.16
CA ILE A 167 -15.09 -3.86 8.57
C ILE A 167 -14.70 -2.41 8.79
N LYS A 168 -15.20 -1.82 9.89
CA LYS A 168 -14.80 -0.48 10.35
C LYS A 168 -14.22 -0.53 11.76
N VAL A 169 -13.11 0.18 11.95
CA VAL A 169 -12.51 0.49 13.26
C VAL A 169 -12.43 2.01 13.34
N TRP A 170 -13.48 2.63 13.89
CA TRP A 170 -13.64 4.08 13.90
C TRP A 170 -13.69 4.60 15.33
N SER A 171 -12.85 5.57 15.65
CA SER A 171 -12.77 6.16 17.01
C SER A 171 -12.63 5.10 18.11
N ALA A 172 -11.92 4.01 17.81
CA ALA A 172 -11.76 2.86 18.71
C ALA A 172 -10.31 2.71 19.13
N ASN A 173 -10.09 2.16 20.33
CA ASN A 173 -8.77 1.96 20.90
C ASN A 173 -8.54 0.51 21.28
N ASN A 174 -7.33 0.01 21.07
CA ASN A 174 -6.95 -1.35 21.39
C ASN A 174 -7.89 -2.37 20.71
N VAL A 175 -7.73 -2.50 19.40
CA VAL A 175 -8.52 -3.42 18.56
C VAL A 175 -7.58 -4.37 17.85
N ARG A 176 -7.87 -5.66 17.93
CA ARG A 176 -7.14 -6.70 17.22
C ARG A 176 -8.06 -7.40 16.22
N ILE A 177 -7.56 -7.63 15.01
CA ILE A 177 -8.22 -8.42 13.98
C ILE A 177 -7.23 -9.48 13.54
N GLU A 178 -7.61 -10.75 13.65
CA GLU A 178 -6.71 -11.87 13.39
C GLU A 178 -7.39 -12.94 12.52
N GLY A 179 -6.72 -13.33 11.43
CA GLY A 179 -7.13 -14.47 10.62
C GLY A 179 -8.21 -14.18 9.58
N GLY A 180 -8.58 -15.22 8.82
CA GLY A 180 -9.69 -15.19 7.89
C GLY A 180 -9.47 -14.34 6.63
N ARG A 181 -10.56 -14.16 5.88
CA ARG A 181 -10.56 -13.51 4.57
C ARG A 181 -11.65 -12.45 4.49
N ILE A 182 -11.38 -11.37 3.78
CA ILE A 182 -12.39 -10.42 3.30
C ILE A 182 -12.38 -10.48 1.78
N ILE A 183 -13.55 -10.68 1.18
CA ILE A 183 -13.76 -10.60 -0.26
C ILE A 183 -14.77 -9.48 -0.51
N GLY A 184 -14.31 -8.41 -1.15
CA GLY A 184 -15.19 -7.34 -1.61
C GLY A 184 -16.03 -7.76 -2.81
N GLU A 185 -16.81 -6.81 -3.33
CA GLU A 185 -17.81 -7.07 -4.35
C GLU A 185 -17.47 -6.49 -5.72
N ARG A 186 -16.20 -6.15 -5.99
CA ARG A 186 -15.79 -5.40 -7.19
C ARG A 186 -16.29 -5.96 -8.52
N ASN A 187 -16.44 -7.29 -8.62
CA ASN A 187 -16.80 -7.99 -9.86
C ASN A 187 -18.31 -7.96 -10.13
N ASN A 188 -19.12 -7.59 -9.13
CA ASN A 188 -20.58 -7.53 -9.22
C ASN A 188 -21.13 -6.16 -8.80
N HIS A 189 -20.26 -5.14 -8.68
CA HIS A 189 -20.66 -3.80 -8.28
C HIS A 189 -21.61 -3.20 -9.33
N GLY A 190 -22.79 -2.76 -8.88
CA GLY A 190 -23.83 -2.20 -9.74
C GLY A 190 -23.64 -0.73 -10.09
N GLY A 191 -22.66 -0.06 -9.47
CA GLY A 191 -22.28 1.32 -9.74
C GLY A 191 -21.14 1.47 -10.75
N MET A 192 -20.88 2.70 -11.20
CA MET A 192 -19.75 3.02 -12.09
C MET A 192 -18.72 3.97 -11.46
N GLY A 193 -18.95 4.40 -10.21
CA GLY A 193 -18.15 5.45 -9.57
C GLY A 193 -17.87 5.16 -8.10
N GLY A 194 -17.29 6.16 -7.44
CA GLY A 194 -16.81 6.04 -6.06
C GLY A 194 -15.43 5.40 -5.99
N GLU A 195 -14.77 5.62 -4.85
CA GLU A 195 -13.39 5.21 -4.60
C GLU A 195 -13.26 4.55 -3.21
N TRP A 196 -14.29 4.69 -2.36
CA TRP A 196 -14.23 4.40 -0.93
C TRP A 196 -14.91 3.07 -0.55
N GLY A 197 -14.80 2.05 -1.40
CA GLY A 197 -15.35 0.70 -1.18
C GLY A 197 -14.34 -0.23 -0.52
N TYR A 198 -14.07 -0.06 0.78
CA TYR A 198 -12.94 -0.70 1.47
C TYR A 198 -13.25 -2.07 2.05
N GLY A 199 -12.27 -2.97 2.02
CA GLY A 199 -12.35 -4.19 2.83
C GLY A 199 -12.28 -3.86 4.31
N LEU A 200 -11.26 -3.09 4.70
CA LEU A 200 -11.01 -2.68 6.08
C LEU A 200 -10.76 -1.17 6.17
N ASN A 201 -11.48 -0.50 7.07
CA ASN A 201 -11.38 0.94 7.27
C ASN A 201 -11.04 1.29 8.74
N ILE A 202 -9.81 1.75 8.98
CA ILE A 202 -9.30 2.18 10.29
C ILE A 202 -9.16 3.70 10.31
N GLN A 203 -9.92 4.40 11.15
CA GLN A 203 -9.86 5.86 11.24
C GLN A 203 -10.00 6.37 12.67
N ALA A 204 -9.28 7.45 13.00
CA ALA A 204 -9.27 8.08 14.34
C ALA A 204 -9.07 7.09 15.50
N SER A 205 -8.32 6.01 15.26
CA SER A 205 -8.23 4.87 16.18
C SER A 205 -6.80 4.67 16.66
N ASN A 206 -6.61 4.22 17.90
CA ASN A 206 -5.27 4.02 18.47
C ASN A 206 -5.03 2.56 18.85
N GLN A 207 -3.79 2.07 18.70
CA GLN A 207 -3.41 0.69 19.07
C GLN A 207 -4.26 -0.35 18.32
N VAL A 208 -4.22 -0.31 16.99
CA VAL A 208 -4.96 -1.27 16.15
C VAL A 208 -3.96 -2.25 15.54
N HIS A 209 -4.19 -3.55 15.70
CA HIS A 209 -3.34 -4.59 15.13
C HIS A 209 -4.16 -5.53 14.24
N VAL A 210 -3.81 -5.60 12.97
CA VAL A 210 -4.41 -6.51 11.98
C VAL A 210 -3.37 -7.52 11.56
N SER A 211 -3.69 -8.80 11.67
CA SER A 211 -2.74 -9.87 11.37
C SER A 211 -3.34 -11.09 10.68
N ASN A 212 -2.52 -11.78 9.88
CA ASN A 212 -2.86 -13.07 9.27
C ASN A 212 -4.13 -13.04 8.39
N MET A 213 -4.41 -11.92 7.73
CA MET A 213 -5.62 -11.74 6.90
C MET A 213 -5.33 -11.79 5.41
N HIS A 214 -6.34 -12.20 4.64
CA HIS A 214 -6.36 -12.01 3.19
C HIS A 214 -7.54 -11.12 2.78
N ILE A 215 -7.27 -9.98 2.17
CA ILE A 215 -8.25 -8.99 1.75
C ILE A 215 -8.16 -8.86 0.23
N SER A 216 -9.28 -9.02 -0.48
CA SER A 216 -9.27 -8.98 -1.94
C SER A 216 -10.58 -8.51 -2.53
N GLU A 217 -10.57 -8.22 -3.83
CA GLU A 217 -11.77 -7.94 -4.62
C GLU A 217 -12.57 -6.71 -4.13
N CYS A 218 -11.93 -5.76 -3.45
CA CYS A 218 -12.61 -4.58 -2.93
C CYS A 218 -12.96 -3.60 -4.06
N TRP A 219 -14.16 -2.99 -3.98
CA TRP A 219 -14.59 -1.98 -4.96
C TRP A 219 -13.71 -0.74 -4.89
N GLY A 220 -13.14 -0.38 -3.75
CA GLY A 220 -12.14 0.66 -3.60
C GLY A 220 -10.79 0.05 -3.28
N ASP A 221 -10.20 0.54 -2.20
CA ASP A 221 -8.95 0.04 -1.64
C ASP A 221 -9.18 -1.22 -0.80
N GLY A 222 -8.16 -2.05 -0.65
CA GLY A 222 -8.23 -3.17 0.31
C GLY A 222 -8.32 -2.68 1.75
N ILE A 223 -7.41 -1.78 2.12
CA ILE A 223 -7.27 -1.25 3.48
C ILE A 223 -7.11 0.28 3.42
N TRP A 224 -7.82 0.99 4.29
CA TRP A 224 -7.62 2.41 4.56
C TRP A 224 -7.23 2.63 6.03
N ILE A 225 -6.15 3.36 6.27
CA ILE A 225 -5.74 3.83 7.61
C ILE A 225 -5.67 5.35 7.58
N GLY A 226 -6.41 6.05 8.43
CA GLY A 226 -6.39 7.52 8.38
C GLY A 226 -7.09 8.19 9.55
N ALA A 227 -7.78 9.28 9.25
CA ALA A 227 -8.27 10.20 10.25
C ALA A 227 -9.72 10.62 10.01
N ILE A 228 -10.41 10.97 11.10
CA ILE A 228 -11.73 11.60 11.04
C ILE A 228 -11.58 13.08 11.35
N GLY A 229 -12.22 13.94 10.57
CA GLY A 229 -12.24 15.38 10.80
C GLY A 229 -11.86 16.19 9.57
N PRO A 230 -11.97 17.53 9.67
CA PRO A 230 -11.74 18.44 8.56
C PRO A 230 -10.25 18.61 8.24
N ASN A 231 -9.97 19.20 7.09
CA ASN A 231 -8.62 19.57 6.68
C ASN A 231 -7.94 20.49 7.70
N GLY A 232 -6.69 20.19 8.02
CA GLY A 232 -5.85 20.94 8.95
C GLY A 232 -6.13 20.66 10.44
N ASN A 233 -7.23 19.97 10.79
CA ASN A 233 -7.52 19.59 12.17
C ASN A 233 -8.16 18.19 12.31
N PRO A 234 -7.48 17.11 11.86
CA PRO A 234 -8.03 15.78 11.92
C PRO A 234 -7.69 15.05 13.23
N VAL A 235 -8.57 14.16 13.67
CA VAL A 235 -8.29 13.13 14.68
C VAL A 235 -7.67 11.93 13.98
N VAL A 236 -6.34 11.84 14.04
CA VAL A 236 -5.57 10.81 13.34
C VAL A 236 -5.60 9.46 14.05
N SER A 237 -5.41 8.38 13.29
CA SER A 237 -5.07 7.08 13.87
C SER A 237 -3.62 7.04 14.35
N ARG A 238 -3.36 6.28 15.41
CA ARG A 238 -2.01 6.09 15.98
C ARG A 238 -1.73 4.65 16.31
N ASP A 239 -0.45 4.28 16.28
CA ASP A 239 0.01 2.94 16.65
C ASP A 239 -0.77 1.83 15.93
N VAL A 240 -0.84 1.91 14.59
CA VAL A 240 -1.51 0.89 13.77
C VAL A 240 -0.48 -0.09 13.20
N THR A 241 -0.70 -1.38 13.42
CA THR A 241 0.15 -2.47 12.90
C THR A 241 -0.60 -3.33 11.90
N ILE A 242 -0.01 -3.55 10.73
CA ILE A 242 -0.45 -4.51 9.71
C ILE A 242 0.66 -5.56 9.57
N ASP A 243 0.41 -6.81 9.97
CA ASP A 243 1.41 -7.88 10.00
C ASP A 243 0.91 -9.15 9.29
N ASN A 244 1.70 -9.67 8.35
CA ASN A 244 1.34 -10.88 7.60
C ASN A 244 -0.06 -10.79 6.95
N VAL A 245 -0.33 -9.67 6.27
CA VAL A 245 -1.57 -9.43 5.55
C VAL A 245 -1.32 -9.47 4.04
N VAL A 246 -2.22 -10.12 3.31
CA VAL A 246 -2.27 -10.06 1.85
C VAL A 246 -3.44 -9.18 1.44
N SER A 247 -3.18 -8.07 0.75
CA SER A 247 -4.19 -7.23 0.12
C SER A 247 -4.00 -7.26 -1.40
N THR A 248 -4.93 -7.88 -2.14
CA THR A 248 -4.72 -8.18 -3.56
C THR A 248 -5.96 -8.03 -4.44
N ASN A 249 -5.74 -7.69 -5.71
CA ASN A 249 -6.80 -7.55 -6.72
C ASN A 249 -7.94 -6.61 -6.33
N ASN A 250 -7.61 -5.52 -5.62
CA ASN A 250 -8.57 -4.46 -5.31
C ASN A 250 -8.66 -3.47 -6.49
N ARG A 251 -9.80 -2.78 -6.63
CA ARG A 251 -10.01 -1.92 -7.80
C ARG A 251 -9.07 -0.72 -7.83
N ARG A 252 -8.77 -0.16 -6.66
CA ARG A 252 -7.82 0.94 -6.49
C ARG A 252 -6.55 0.44 -5.81
N GLN A 253 -6.37 0.67 -4.51
CA GLN A 253 -5.10 0.41 -3.84
C GLN A 253 -5.10 -0.89 -3.03
N GLY A 254 -3.93 -1.46 -2.80
CA GLY A 254 -3.77 -2.50 -1.78
C GLY A 254 -3.94 -1.93 -0.37
N LEU A 255 -3.30 -0.81 -0.10
CA LEU A 255 -3.36 -0.07 1.16
C LEU A 255 -3.20 1.42 0.91
N SER A 256 -4.09 2.22 1.51
CA SER A 256 -4.00 3.67 1.53
C SER A 256 -3.81 4.19 2.96
N ILE A 257 -2.91 5.15 3.13
CA ILE A 257 -2.57 5.77 4.40
C ILE A 257 -2.80 7.28 4.30
N GLY A 258 -3.82 7.76 5.00
CA GLY A 258 -4.10 9.18 5.20
C GLY A 258 -3.30 9.77 6.37
N PRO A 259 -3.84 10.78 7.08
CA PRO A 259 -3.17 11.33 8.25
C PRO A 259 -3.11 10.32 9.40
N VAL A 260 -1.89 10.09 9.90
CA VAL A 260 -1.55 9.10 10.93
C VAL A 260 -0.33 9.55 11.74
N ASP A 261 -0.16 8.96 12.91
CA ASP A 261 1.07 9.08 13.71
C ASP A 261 1.43 7.72 14.30
N GLY A 262 2.36 7.01 13.65
CA GLY A 262 2.75 5.66 14.04
C GLY A 262 2.00 4.60 13.24
N VAL A 263 2.60 4.11 12.16
CA VAL A 263 2.11 2.95 11.41
C VAL A 263 3.28 2.00 11.13
N VAL A 264 3.07 0.71 11.38
CA VAL A 264 4.06 -0.33 11.06
C VAL A 264 3.40 -1.39 10.20
N ILE A 265 3.98 -1.62 9.02
CA ILE A 265 3.52 -2.61 8.04
C ILE A 265 4.65 -3.59 7.83
N MET A 266 4.42 -4.86 8.14
CA MET A 266 5.46 -5.88 8.04
C MET A 266 4.98 -7.20 7.47
N ASN A 267 5.88 -7.96 6.84
CA ASN A 267 5.64 -9.30 6.32
C ASN A 267 4.41 -9.40 5.38
N SER A 268 4.03 -8.28 4.75
CA SER A 268 2.73 -8.16 4.08
C SER A 268 2.89 -8.05 2.56
N THR A 269 1.83 -8.40 1.82
CA THR A 269 1.80 -8.37 0.35
C THR A 269 0.71 -7.45 -0.17
N PHE A 270 1.07 -6.52 -1.05
CA PHE A 270 0.16 -5.58 -1.70
C PHE A 270 0.31 -5.71 -3.22
N SER A 271 -0.71 -6.27 -3.89
CA SER A 271 -0.51 -6.76 -5.26
C SER A 271 -1.72 -6.70 -6.17
N ASN A 272 -1.45 -6.66 -7.47
CA ASN A 272 -2.45 -6.80 -8.54
C ASN A 272 -3.59 -5.77 -8.47
N SER A 273 -3.37 -4.62 -7.83
CA SER A 273 -4.32 -3.51 -7.86
C SER A 273 -4.59 -3.05 -9.30
N ASN A 274 -5.86 -2.97 -9.70
CA ASN A 274 -6.27 -2.62 -11.06
C ASN A 274 -7.76 -2.22 -11.14
N GLY A 275 -8.07 -1.24 -11.99
CA GLY A 275 -9.41 -0.84 -12.38
C GLY A 275 -9.66 0.67 -12.22
N THR A 276 -9.12 1.32 -11.20
CA THR A 276 -9.28 2.78 -10.99
C THR A 276 -8.05 3.36 -10.34
N LYS A 277 -7.60 4.50 -10.85
CA LYS A 277 -6.36 5.15 -10.43
C LYS A 277 -6.35 5.46 -8.92
N PRO A 278 -5.18 5.40 -8.27
CA PRO A 278 -3.86 5.18 -8.87
C PRO A 278 -3.54 3.73 -9.29
N GLU A 279 -4.26 2.74 -8.75
CA GLU A 279 -3.99 1.31 -8.93
C GLU A 279 -2.66 0.83 -8.31
N SER A 280 -2.21 1.49 -7.25
CA SER A 280 -0.93 1.26 -6.58
C SER A 280 -1.01 0.19 -5.49
N GLY A 281 0.12 -0.42 -5.17
CA GLY A 281 0.20 -1.37 -4.06
C GLY A 281 -0.02 -0.67 -2.72
N ILE A 282 0.76 0.37 -2.44
CA ILE A 282 0.64 1.21 -1.25
C ILE A 282 0.61 2.69 -1.66
N ASP A 283 -0.27 3.47 -1.04
CA ASP A 283 -0.42 4.90 -1.30
C ASP A 283 -0.45 5.69 0.01
N ILE A 284 0.55 6.54 0.25
CA ILE A 284 0.60 7.41 1.42
C ILE A 284 0.18 8.82 1.00
N GLU A 285 -1.11 9.08 1.14
CA GLU A 285 -1.82 10.26 0.62
C GLU A 285 -2.66 10.96 1.71
N PRO A 286 -2.04 11.60 2.72
CA PRO A 286 -2.79 12.38 3.70
C PRO A 286 -3.45 13.63 3.13
N GLN A 287 -3.03 14.05 1.94
CA GLN A 287 -3.52 15.23 1.23
C GLN A 287 -3.54 16.48 2.12
N ALA A 288 -4.48 17.39 1.90
CA ALA A 288 -4.68 18.57 2.75
C ALA A 288 -5.30 18.23 4.12
N GLN A 289 -5.62 16.95 4.40
CA GLN A 289 -6.34 16.60 5.62
C GLN A 289 -5.47 16.80 6.86
N GLY A 290 -4.21 16.35 6.82
CA GLY A 290 -3.27 16.48 7.93
C GLY A 290 -1.92 15.86 7.61
N LEU A 291 -1.14 15.54 8.64
CA LEU A 291 0.18 14.93 8.48
C LEU A 291 0.10 13.40 8.59
N ALA A 292 0.89 12.70 7.78
CA ALA A 292 1.22 11.30 7.98
C ALA A 292 2.68 11.19 8.43
N ARG A 293 2.94 10.61 9.60
CA ARG A 293 4.32 10.50 10.11
C ARG A 293 4.58 9.24 10.91
N ASN A 294 5.86 8.94 11.08
CA ASN A 294 6.36 7.81 11.85
C ASN A 294 5.86 6.48 11.27
N ILE A 295 6.17 6.25 9.99
CA ILE A 295 5.70 5.08 9.24
C ILE A 295 6.88 4.16 8.94
N THR A 296 6.73 2.86 9.21
CA THR A 296 7.71 1.83 8.84
C THR A 296 7.05 0.79 7.95
N ILE A 297 7.66 0.52 6.79
CA ILE A 297 7.30 -0.59 5.90
C ILE A 297 8.51 -1.52 5.83
N ASP A 298 8.34 -2.77 6.25
CA ASP A 298 9.43 -3.74 6.45
C ASP A 298 9.08 -5.12 5.89
N HIS A 299 10.00 -5.79 5.20
CA HIS A 299 9.80 -7.16 4.68
C HIS A 299 8.50 -7.36 3.86
N CYS A 300 8.07 -6.33 3.13
CA CYS A 300 6.83 -6.39 2.34
C CYS A 300 7.10 -6.72 0.87
N ILE A 301 6.11 -7.34 0.22
CA ILE A 301 6.10 -7.61 -1.23
C ILE A 301 5.07 -6.71 -1.89
N ILE A 302 5.50 -5.87 -2.80
CA ILE A 302 4.69 -4.91 -3.53
C ILE A 302 4.82 -5.23 -5.02
N SER A 303 3.81 -5.86 -5.61
CA SER A 303 4.02 -6.45 -6.95
C SER A 303 2.80 -6.53 -7.86
N GLY A 304 3.04 -6.47 -9.17
CA GLY A 304 2.02 -6.70 -10.20
C GLY A 304 0.91 -5.65 -10.24
N ASN A 305 1.07 -4.52 -9.54
CA ASN A 305 0.07 -3.46 -9.52
C ASN A 305 0.05 -2.74 -10.88
N HIS A 306 -1.14 -2.36 -11.35
CA HIS A 306 -1.29 -1.65 -12.63
C HIS A 306 -0.78 -0.19 -12.53
N GLY A 307 -0.77 0.36 -11.31
CA GLY A 307 -0.13 1.62 -10.96
C GLY A 307 1.31 1.42 -10.45
N THR A 308 1.74 2.37 -9.63
CA THR A 308 3.04 2.34 -8.96
C THR A 308 3.06 1.27 -7.87
N GLY A 309 4.23 0.73 -7.53
CA GLY A 309 4.34 -0.13 -6.35
C GLY A 309 3.95 0.63 -5.08
N MET A 310 4.67 1.72 -4.78
CA MET A 310 4.38 2.59 -3.64
C MET A 310 4.51 4.08 -4.00
N GLU A 311 3.54 4.89 -3.55
CA GLU A 311 3.55 6.34 -3.69
C GLU A 311 3.59 7.02 -2.31
N ILE A 312 4.40 8.08 -2.18
CA ILE A 312 4.56 8.87 -0.96
C ILE A 312 4.42 10.35 -1.32
N HIS A 313 3.35 10.99 -0.85
CA HIS A 313 2.97 12.35 -1.24
C HIS A 313 3.40 13.44 -0.23
N TYR A 314 3.01 14.69 -0.49
CA TYR A 314 3.19 15.82 0.45
C TYR A 314 2.49 15.58 1.80
N ASN A 315 2.87 16.38 2.81
CA ASN A 315 2.43 16.22 4.21
C ASN A 315 2.83 14.88 4.85
N VAL A 316 3.78 14.17 4.25
CA VAL A 316 4.36 12.92 4.77
C VAL A 316 5.79 13.18 5.28
N SER A 317 6.09 12.69 6.48
CA SER A 317 7.46 12.71 7.00
C SER A 317 7.84 11.53 7.89
N ASN A 318 9.14 11.31 8.06
CA ASN A 318 9.69 10.24 8.90
C ASN A 318 9.14 8.86 8.51
N VAL A 319 9.43 8.45 7.27
CA VAL A 319 9.06 7.14 6.72
C VAL A 319 10.32 6.31 6.51
N THR A 320 10.29 5.05 6.96
CA THR A 320 11.32 4.06 6.65
C THR A 320 10.72 2.94 5.81
N VAL A 321 11.28 2.71 4.63
CA VAL A 321 10.97 1.59 3.74
C VAL A 321 12.19 0.70 3.68
N LYS A 322 12.10 -0.52 4.21
CA LYS A 322 13.26 -1.41 4.31
C LYS A 322 12.96 -2.88 4.03
N ASN A 323 13.96 -3.61 3.52
CA ASN A 323 13.86 -5.05 3.22
C ASN A 323 12.66 -5.42 2.33
N CYS A 324 12.12 -4.48 1.56
CA CYS A 324 10.93 -4.69 0.74
C CYS A 324 11.32 -5.07 -0.68
N SER A 325 10.37 -5.71 -1.36
CA SER A 325 10.51 -6.02 -2.77
C SER A 325 9.42 -5.38 -3.61
N PHE A 326 9.83 -4.60 -4.61
CA PHE A 326 8.97 -3.91 -5.57
C PHE A 326 9.15 -4.54 -6.94
N ARG A 327 8.23 -5.41 -7.36
CA ARG A 327 8.40 -6.23 -8.57
C ARG A 327 7.27 -6.11 -9.55
N ASP A 328 7.61 -5.96 -10.82
CA ASP A 328 6.66 -6.10 -11.94
C ASP A 328 5.41 -5.20 -11.84
N ASN A 329 5.50 -4.09 -11.11
CA ASN A 329 4.46 -3.07 -11.12
C ASN A 329 4.50 -2.37 -12.49
N LEU A 330 3.36 -2.02 -13.06
CA LEU A 330 3.33 -1.38 -14.39
C LEU A 330 3.75 0.09 -14.33
N GLY A 331 3.64 0.73 -13.17
CA GLY A 331 4.19 2.05 -12.85
C GLY A 331 5.65 2.01 -12.34
N TYR A 332 5.98 2.92 -11.43
CA TYR A 332 7.29 2.94 -10.76
C TYR A 332 7.38 1.82 -9.71
N GLY A 333 8.58 1.49 -9.25
CA GLY A 333 8.72 0.66 -8.04
C GLY A 333 8.29 1.44 -6.80
N LEU A 334 8.97 2.55 -6.53
CA LEU A 334 8.64 3.50 -5.47
C LEU A 334 8.78 4.93 -6.00
N LEU A 335 7.78 5.77 -5.74
CA LEU A 335 7.75 7.19 -6.08
C LEU A 335 7.58 8.02 -4.80
N THR A 336 8.48 8.98 -4.57
CA THR A 336 8.17 10.14 -3.72
C THR A 336 7.72 11.27 -4.62
N ALA A 337 6.54 11.83 -4.38
CA ALA A 337 5.90 12.86 -5.19
C ALA A 337 5.60 14.10 -4.36
N ASP A 338 5.49 15.26 -5.00
CA ASP A 338 5.13 16.53 -4.36
C ASP A 338 6.19 17.06 -3.38
N ALA A 339 6.07 16.84 -2.07
CA ALA A 339 6.99 17.43 -1.08
C ALA A 339 7.14 16.62 0.25
N PRO A 340 7.28 15.28 0.25
CA PRO A 340 7.57 14.53 1.46
C PRO A 340 8.98 14.84 1.97
N SER A 341 9.21 14.56 3.25
CA SER A 341 10.54 14.75 3.83
C SER A 341 10.95 13.63 4.76
N GLN A 342 12.26 13.48 5.01
CA GLN A 342 12.79 12.51 5.98
C GLN A 342 12.37 11.06 5.63
N ILE A 343 12.65 10.66 4.39
CA ILE A 343 12.34 9.32 3.90
C ILE A 343 13.63 8.50 3.82
N THR A 344 13.66 7.34 4.49
CA THR A 344 14.76 6.39 4.43
C THR A 344 14.32 5.15 3.65
N ILE A 345 15.01 4.84 2.56
CA ILE A 345 14.75 3.74 1.64
C ILE A 345 16.01 2.87 1.67
N ILE A 346 15.97 1.74 2.39
CA ILE A 346 17.17 0.94 2.68
C ILE A 346 16.99 -0.56 2.40
N ASP A 347 17.98 -1.21 1.81
CA ASP A 347 17.99 -2.67 1.59
C ASP A 347 16.77 -3.19 0.80
N ASN A 348 16.23 -2.38 -0.11
CA ASN A 348 15.09 -2.79 -0.93
C ASN A 348 15.54 -3.35 -2.29
N VAL A 349 14.72 -4.24 -2.85
CA VAL A 349 14.93 -4.80 -4.19
C VAL A 349 13.80 -4.34 -5.12
N MET A 350 14.12 -3.51 -6.12
CA MET A 350 13.16 -3.01 -7.10
C MET A 350 13.52 -3.54 -8.49
N THR A 351 12.68 -4.40 -9.06
CA THR A 351 13.03 -5.11 -10.30
C THR A 351 11.85 -5.27 -11.25
N GLY A 352 12.09 -5.12 -12.54
CA GLY A 352 11.10 -5.43 -13.58
C GLY A 352 9.91 -4.46 -13.63
N ASN A 353 9.94 -3.36 -12.88
CA ASN A 353 8.87 -2.37 -12.90
C ASN A 353 8.80 -1.70 -14.29
N GLY A 354 7.58 -1.35 -14.70
CA GLY A 354 7.28 -0.84 -16.04
C GLY A 354 7.87 0.53 -16.30
N LEU A 355 7.98 1.36 -15.26
CA LEU A 355 8.71 2.62 -15.22
C LEU A 355 9.97 2.50 -14.35
N VAL A 356 10.50 3.63 -13.89
CA VAL A 356 11.73 3.70 -13.09
C VAL A 356 11.57 2.95 -11.77
N GLY A 357 12.63 2.27 -11.32
CA GLY A 357 12.65 1.54 -10.05
C GLY A 357 12.36 2.45 -8.87
N LEU A 358 13.24 3.43 -8.63
CA LEU A 358 13.10 4.44 -7.59
C LEU A 358 13.03 5.84 -8.19
N VAL A 359 12.01 6.61 -7.83
CA VAL A 359 11.89 8.02 -8.18
C VAL A 359 11.82 8.87 -6.93
N ILE A 360 12.71 9.85 -6.86
CA ILE A 360 12.71 10.91 -5.85
C ILE A 360 12.32 12.20 -6.58
N ALA A 361 11.06 12.60 -6.50
CA ALA A 361 10.49 13.68 -7.31
C ALA A 361 9.91 14.84 -6.48
N GLY A 362 9.57 15.91 -7.18
CA GLY A 362 9.03 17.13 -6.58
C GLY A 362 10.01 17.82 -5.64
N GLN A 363 9.48 18.57 -4.69
CA GLN A 363 10.20 19.22 -3.60
C GLN A 363 10.55 18.26 -2.44
N SER A 364 10.68 16.96 -2.73
CA SER A 364 11.09 15.97 -1.72
C SER A 364 12.41 16.37 -1.07
N SER A 365 12.53 16.20 0.26
CA SER A 365 13.76 16.59 0.97
C SER A 365 14.23 15.61 2.04
N HIS A 366 15.53 15.62 2.36
CA HIS A 366 16.11 14.76 3.40
C HIS A 366 15.86 13.27 3.11
N ILE A 367 16.12 12.85 1.86
CA ILE A 367 15.87 11.50 1.39
C ILE A 367 17.17 10.70 1.44
N LYS A 368 17.11 9.49 2.00
CA LYS A 368 18.24 8.56 2.05
C LYS A 368 17.89 7.29 1.29
N ALA A 369 18.58 7.00 0.19
CA ALA A 369 18.49 5.74 -0.52
C ALA A 369 19.80 4.93 -0.32
N ILE A 370 19.75 3.92 0.54
CA ILE A 370 20.93 3.20 1.04
C ILE A 370 20.85 1.73 0.67
N ASP A 371 21.91 1.15 0.10
CA ASP A 371 22.05 -0.31 -0.10
C ASP A 371 20.90 -1.00 -0.87
N ASN A 372 20.15 -0.25 -1.68
CA ASN A 372 19.09 -0.81 -2.50
C ASN A 372 19.65 -1.54 -3.72
N THR A 373 18.88 -2.46 -4.29
CA THR A 373 19.18 -3.10 -5.58
C THR A 373 18.09 -2.75 -6.58
N LEU A 374 18.45 -2.00 -7.61
CA LEU A 374 17.53 -1.50 -8.64
C LEU A 374 17.94 -2.11 -9.98
N GLN A 375 17.17 -3.05 -10.53
CA GLN A 375 17.60 -3.78 -11.72
C GLN A 375 16.47 -4.09 -12.70
N GLY A 376 16.70 -3.81 -13.98
CA GLY A 376 15.81 -4.23 -15.06
C GLY A 376 14.48 -3.48 -15.06
N ASN A 377 14.43 -2.30 -14.44
CA ASN A 377 13.25 -1.44 -14.47
C ASN A 377 13.20 -0.65 -15.78
N SER A 378 12.04 -0.07 -16.09
CA SER A 378 11.76 0.62 -17.35
C SER A 378 11.99 -0.22 -18.63
N ALA A 379 12.20 -1.53 -18.52
CA ALA A 379 12.53 -2.38 -19.67
C ALA A 379 11.38 -2.50 -20.67
N ARG A 380 10.13 -2.41 -20.20
CA ARG A 380 8.92 -2.39 -21.05
C ARG A 380 8.82 -1.09 -21.86
N TYR A 381 9.24 0.04 -21.29
CA TYR A 381 9.31 1.34 -21.96
C TYR A 381 10.48 1.40 -22.97
N ALA A 382 11.64 0.82 -22.62
CA ALA A 382 12.80 0.76 -23.50
C ALA A 382 12.54 0.00 -24.81
N ARG A 383 11.70 -1.05 -24.81
CA ARG A 383 11.28 -1.74 -26.06
C ARG A 383 10.48 -0.83 -27.00
N ARG A 384 9.84 0.23 -26.50
CA ARG A 384 9.15 1.23 -27.33
C ARG A 384 10.08 2.35 -27.83
N ILE A 385 11.22 2.59 -27.16
CA ILE A 385 12.15 3.71 -27.44
C ILE A 385 13.50 3.26 -28.02
N ALA A 386 13.73 1.96 -28.22
CA ALA A 386 14.95 1.39 -28.82
C ALA A 386 15.27 1.84 -30.27
N ALA A 387 14.69 2.92 -30.76
CA ALA A 387 15.12 3.67 -31.94
C ALA A 387 15.97 4.91 -31.62
N ALA A 388 16.17 5.30 -30.35
CA ALA A 388 16.86 6.54 -30.03
C ALA A 388 17.76 6.44 -28.79
N ILE A 389 19.05 6.71 -28.99
CA ILE A 389 20.04 7.25 -28.05
C ILE A 389 21.18 6.30 -27.62
N ALA A 390 22.39 6.79 -27.91
CA ALA A 390 23.69 6.25 -27.59
C ALA A 390 24.20 6.76 -26.23
N SER A 391 24.36 5.85 -25.27
CA SER A 391 25.34 5.81 -24.17
C SER A 391 24.81 4.83 -23.10
N PRO A 392 25.36 3.61 -23.00
CA PRO A 392 24.76 2.53 -22.20
C PRO A 392 24.65 2.84 -20.70
N ASN A 393 25.62 3.56 -20.12
CA ASN A 393 25.76 3.70 -18.67
C ASN A 393 24.86 4.80 -18.09
N ALA A 394 24.81 5.98 -18.72
CA ALA A 394 23.93 7.07 -18.27
C ALA A 394 22.45 6.74 -18.53
N ALA A 395 22.15 5.98 -19.59
CA ALA A 395 20.81 5.49 -19.87
C ALA A 395 20.37 4.42 -18.87
N ALA A 396 21.28 3.54 -18.41
CA ALA A 396 20.97 2.54 -17.40
C ALA A 396 20.55 3.17 -16.07
N GLN A 397 21.33 4.14 -15.56
CA GLN A 397 21.01 4.78 -14.29
C GLN A 397 19.65 5.49 -14.31
N LYS A 398 19.29 6.17 -15.40
CA LYS A 398 17.97 6.83 -15.56
C LYS A 398 16.78 5.87 -15.55
N ARG A 399 16.99 4.59 -15.86
CA ARG A 399 15.93 3.55 -15.83
C ARG A 399 15.69 2.99 -14.44
N GLU A 400 16.71 3.04 -13.60
CA GLU A 400 16.70 2.42 -12.28
C GLU A 400 16.41 3.46 -11.19
N LEU A 401 17.01 4.65 -11.29
CA LEU A 401 16.86 5.76 -10.36
C LEU A 401 16.68 7.10 -11.08
N ARG A 402 15.67 7.87 -10.65
CA ARG A 402 15.47 9.26 -11.05
C ARG A 402 15.42 10.15 -9.82
N ILE A 403 16.16 11.26 -9.86
CA ILE A 403 16.13 12.31 -8.83
C ILE A 403 15.84 13.61 -9.57
N ASP A 404 14.73 14.28 -9.21
CA ASP A 404 14.30 15.49 -9.90
C ASP A 404 15.06 16.73 -9.34
N PRO A 405 15.30 17.78 -10.17
CA PRO A 405 16.12 18.94 -9.78
C PRO A 405 15.61 19.73 -8.58
N GLU A 406 14.31 19.68 -8.30
CA GLU A 406 13.67 20.43 -7.21
C GLU A 406 13.87 19.78 -5.83
N THR A 407 14.42 18.55 -5.81
CA THR A 407 14.70 17.81 -4.58
C THR A 407 15.89 18.40 -3.82
N ARG A 408 15.90 18.20 -2.49
CA ARG A 408 16.94 18.75 -1.59
C ARG A 408 17.44 17.70 -0.60
N ASP A 409 18.72 17.77 -0.23
CA ASP A 409 19.31 16.87 0.78
C ASP A 409 19.08 15.37 0.49
N VAL A 410 19.30 14.97 -0.76
CA VAL A 410 19.19 13.58 -1.20
C VAL A 410 20.56 12.90 -1.10
N THR A 411 20.62 11.81 -0.33
CA THR A 411 21.81 10.95 -0.22
C THR A 411 21.53 9.60 -0.85
N VAL A 412 22.38 9.18 -1.79
CA VAL A 412 22.36 7.83 -2.36
C VAL A 412 23.73 7.19 -2.09
N SER A 413 23.73 6.03 -1.46
CA SER A 413 24.97 5.33 -1.08
C SER A 413 24.77 3.81 -1.09
N GLY A 414 25.77 3.05 -1.56
CA GLY A 414 25.73 1.59 -1.56
C GLY A 414 24.68 0.94 -2.47
N THR A 415 23.81 1.74 -3.11
CA THR A 415 22.78 1.27 -4.05
C THR A 415 23.40 0.69 -5.32
N LYS A 416 22.94 -0.49 -5.72
CA LYS A 416 23.38 -1.28 -6.89
C LYS A 416 22.40 -1.12 -8.05
N PHE A 417 22.93 -1.09 -9.27
CA PHE A 417 22.21 -0.87 -10.53
C PHE A 417 22.44 -2.02 -11.54
#